data_AF-A0A6M1MPX1-F1
#
_entry.id   AF-A0A6M1MPX1-F1
#
_cell.length_a   1.000
_cell.length_b   1.000
_cell.length_c   1.000
_cell.angle_alpha   90.00
_cell.angle_beta   90.00
_cell.angle_gamma   90.00
#
_symmetry.space_group_name_H-M   'P 1'
#
loop_
_entity.id
_entity.type
_entity.pdbx_description
1 polymer ?
#
loop_
_entity_poly.entity_id
_entity_poly.type
_entity_poly.pdbx_seq_one_letter_code
_entity_poly.pdbx_strand_id
1 'polypeptide(L)'
;MVRPHRAGRQPDRGAAVRDRRLAPLRRRRPARRPCQPRQGRAAAAAAGASQRHALRQPRRGQPAVEGPRPHRRRRGRGALGPRRRACAGHRWRPLRLRGPRRGGRHRRQAAAGPRHPRHRRGRYLHGRPSGGRTRRRRPRGRACRRPAGRCRLCLGRPRIVTLPLEFSPEIATARADGAPVVALESTIITHGMPFPQNVETAALVEAEVRAHGAVPATIAVMQGKLHIGLSEAQLDALGQAQGVAKLSRADLAACIAAGGTGATTVAATMICARAAGIEVFATGGIGGVHRGAETSFDISADLMELAQTPVTVVAAGAKAILDLPKTLEVLETQGVPVISYRQDDFPAFWSRSSGLKAPLRMDSAAQIAAAHRMRATLGLPGGQLVANPIPPEAEIPRAEIMPVVEAALAEAEAQGISAKAVTPFLLQRIFELTGGRSLSANIALVLSNARLAAAIAAELARMR
;
A
#
# COMPACT_ATOMS: atom_id res chain seq x y z
N MET A 1 -83.17 1.09 18.61
CA MET A 1 -82.91 -0.17 19.35
C MET A 1 -81.54 -0.05 20.03
N VAL A 2 -81.54 0.40 21.28
CA VAL A 2 -81.21 -0.33 22.53
C VAL A 2 -79.72 -0.18 22.93
N ARG A 3 -79.50 0.76 23.86
CA ARG A 3 -78.38 0.90 24.83
C ARG A 3 -78.49 -0.20 25.93
N PRO A 4 -77.70 -0.21 27.05
CA PRO A 4 -76.29 0.14 27.37
C PRO A 4 -75.63 -0.94 28.29
N HIS A 5 -74.38 -0.77 28.75
CA HIS A 5 -74.04 -0.55 30.18
C HIS A 5 -72.54 -0.64 30.56
N ARG A 6 -72.23 0.17 31.58
CA ARG A 6 -70.98 0.39 32.31
C ARG A 6 -70.73 -0.62 33.45
N ALA A 7 -69.44 -0.77 33.78
CA ALA A 7 -68.80 -0.74 35.12
C ALA A 7 -68.91 -1.89 36.16
N GLY A 8 -67.74 -2.23 36.71
CA GLY A 8 -67.46 -2.64 38.12
C GLY A 8 -65.93 -2.55 38.34
N ARG A 9 -65.36 -1.67 39.19
CA ARG A 9 -65.16 -1.70 40.67
C ARG A 9 -64.48 -3.01 41.15
N GLN A 10 -63.47 -3.07 42.03
CA GLN A 10 -62.75 -2.14 42.92
C GLN A 10 -61.46 -2.85 43.49
N PRO A 11 -60.61 -2.19 44.32
CA PRO A 11 -59.21 -2.53 44.65
C PRO A 11 -59.00 -3.12 46.07
N ASP A 12 -57.77 -3.56 46.41
CA ASP A 12 -57.09 -3.17 47.67
C ASP A 12 -55.59 -3.58 47.78
N ARG A 13 -54.78 -2.67 48.37
CA ARG A 13 -53.54 -2.79 49.19
C ARG A 13 -52.33 -3.60 48.67
N GLY A 14 -51.07 -3.15 48.75
CA GLY A 14 -50.42 -2.00 49.37
C GLY A 14 -48.95 -2.35 49.65
N ALA A 15 -48.00 -1.46 49.36
CA ALA A 15 -46.71 -1.34 50.07
C ALA A 15 -45.93 -0.13 49.54
N ALA A 16 -45.40 0.63 50.49
CA ALA A 16 -44.76 1.93 50.37
C ALA A 16 -43.40 1.92 49.65
N VAL A 17 -43.06 3.01 48.97
CA VAL A 17 -41.79 3.76 49.19
C VAL A 17 -42.04 5.26 48.94
N ARG A 18 -41.72 6.08 49.93
CA ARG A 18 -41.77 7.55 49.89
C ARG A 18 -40.51 8.13 49.23
N ASP A 19 -40.74 9.01 48.27
CA ASP A 19 -40.32 10.42 48.24
C ASP A 19 -38.85 10.75 48.56
N ARG A 20 -38.10 11.24 47.55
CA ARG A 20 -37.13 12.32 47.74
C ARG A 20 -36.90 13.09 46.43
N ARG A 21 -37.49 14.28 46.42
CA ARG A 21 -37.31 15.38 45.46
C ARG A 21 -35.83 15.78 45.33
N LEU A 22 -35.37 15.97 44.10
CA LEU A 22 -34.11 16.64 43.77
C LEU A 22 -34.34 18.15 43.67
N ALA A 23 -33.54 18.91 44.43
CA ALA A 23 -33.46 20.37 44.45
C ALA A 23 -32.37 20.89 43.47
N PRO A 24 -32.38 22.19 43.11
CA PRO A 24 -31.92 22.66 41.80
C PRO A 24 -30.46 23.14 41.72
N LEU A 25 -29.99 23.19 40.46
CA LEU A 25 -28.75 23.72 39.93
C LEU A 25 -28.29 25.05 40.57
N ARG A 26 -27.10 25.05 41.19
CA ARG A 26 -26.35 26.26 41.56
C ARG A 26 -25.19 26.51 40.60
N ARG A 27 -25.21 27.70 40.00
CA ARG A 27 -24.15 28.34 39.20
C ARG A 27 -22.81 28.34 39.96
N ARG A 28 -21.74 27.83 39.35
CA ARG A 28 -20.36 28.01 39.81
C ARG A 28 -19.65 29.12 39.02
N ARG A 29 -19.05 30.04 39.76
CA ARG A 29 -18.18 31.15 39.30
C ARG A 29 -16.83 30.62 38.77
N PRO A 30 -16.13 31.38 37.90
CA PRO A 30 -14.92 30.93 37.23
C PRO A 30 -13.70 30.89 38.17
N ALA A 31 -12.92 29.81 38.05
CA ALA A 31 -11.64 29.66 38.72
C ALA A 31 -10.51 30.37 37.94
N ARG A 32 -9.54 30.85 38.71
CA ARG A 32 -8.47 31.78 38.36
C ARG A 32 -7.36 31.15 37.50
N ARG A 33 -6.73 32.01 36.70
CA ARG A 33 -5.53 31.77 35.87
C ARG A 33 -4.34 31.23 36.67
N PRO A 34 -3.50 30.34 36.09
CA PRO A 34 -2.13 30.14 36.54
C PRO A 34 -1.16 31.16 35.90
N CYS A 35 -0.20 31.61 36.71
CA CYS A 35 0.83 32.59 36.40
C CYS A 35 1.82 32.15 35.31
N GLN A 36 2.18 33.08 34.42
CA GLN A 36 3.39 33.06 33.61
C GLN A 36 4.62 33.48 34.45
N PRO A 37 5.83 32.96 34.16
CA PRO A 37 7.06 33.49 34.73
C PRO A 37 7.44 34.82 34.05
N ARG A 38 7.72 35.84 34.88
CA ARG A 38 8.17 37.18 34.49
C ARG A 38 9.59 37.16 33.91
N GLN A 39 9.74 37.73 32.72
CA GLN A 39 11.01 38.27 32.23
C GLN A 39 11.28 39.63 32.89
N GLY A 40 12.54 39.86 33.27
CA GLY A 40 13.05 41.10 33.84
C GLY A 40 13.11 42.23 32.83
N ARG A 41 12.91 43.44 33.35
CA ARG A 41 12.87 44.75 32.68
C ARG A 41 14.27 45.28 32.34
N ALA A 42 14.33 46.06 31.26
CA ALA A 42 14.96 47.39 31.12
C ALA A 42 14.85 47.79 29.63
N ALA A 43 14.65 49.03 29.19
CA ALA A 43 14.21 50.30 29.74
C ALA A 43 13.85 51.20 28.52
N ALA A 44 13.14 52.29 28.77
CA ALA A 44 12.52 53.17 27.79
C ALA A 44 13.49 54.17 27.12
N ALA A 45 13.13 54.67 25.93
CA ALA A 45 13.34 56.06 25.53
C ALA A 45 12.34 56.46 24.42
N ALA A 46 11.89 57.70 24.46
CA ALA A 46 10.66 58.22 23.89
C ALA A 46 10.87 59.13 22.65
N ALA A 47 9.79 59.23 21.86
CA ALA A 47 9.21 60.37 21.12
C ALA A 47 10.05 61.53 20.54
N GLY A 48 9.68 61.88 19.29
CA GLY A 48 9.77 63.22 18.65
C GLY A 48 9.48 63.10 17.14
N ALA A 49 8.28 63.41 16.62
CA ALA A 49 7.85 64.72 16.07
C ALA A 49 8.75 65.21 14.89
N SER A 50 8.33 65.70 13.72
CA SER A 50 7.06 66.06 13.07
C SER A 50 7.36 66.52 11.61
N GLN A 51 6.31 66.74 10.80
CA GLN A 51 6.21 67.59 9.57
C GLN A 51 6.64 66.98 8.22
N ARG A 52 5.73 66.71 7.26
CA ARG A 52 4.84 67.55 6.40
C ARG A 52 5.51 68.00 5.08
N HIS A 53 5.04 67.48 3.94
CA HIS A 53 4.56 68.20 2.74
C HIS A 53 4.23 67.19 1.61
N ALA A 54 2.94 67.03 1.27
CA ALA A 54 2.22 67.60 0.11
C ALA A 54 2.43 66.78 -1.20
N LEU A 55 1.51 65.87 -1.57
CA LEU A 55 0.29 66.09 -2.39
C LEU A 55 0.54 66.82 -3.73
N ARG A 56 0.45 66.09 -4.86
CA ARG A 56 -0.65 66.18 -5.85
C ARG A 56 -0.33 65.39 -7.14
N GLN A 57 -1.24 64.49 -7.51
CA GLN A 57 -1.49 64.14 -8.92
C GLN A 57 -2.33 65.26 -9.57
N PRO A 58 -2.42 65.28 -10.91
CA PRO A 58 -3.75 65.02 -11.48
C PRO A 58 -3.78 64.11 -12.72
N ARG A 59 -5.03 63.84 -13.10
CA ARG A 59 -5.60 62.78 -13.95
C ARG A 59 -5.63 63.08 -15.46
N ARG A 60 -5.82 61.97 -16.21
CA ARG A 60 -6.66 61.72 -17.41
C ARG A 60 -6.22 62.27 -18.78
N GLY A 61 -6.18 61.35 -19.76
CA GLY A 61 -6.32 61.60 -21.19
C GLY A 61 -5.92 60.39 -22.06
N GLN A 62 -6.91 59.63 -22.54
CA GLN A 62 -6.86 58.87 -23.81
C GLN A 62 -7.72 59.66 -24.83
N PRO A 63 -7.68 59.47 -26.18
CA PRO A 63 -7.41 58.22 -26.92
C PRO A 63 -6.69 58.39 -28.30
N ALA A 64 -6.83 57.37 -29.18
CA ALA A 64 -6.50 57.25 -30.62
C ALA A 64 -5.16 56.53 -30.93
N VAL A 65 -5.16 55.25 -31.34
CA VAL A 65 -5.48 54.66 -32.68
C VAL A 65 -4.47 55.09 -33.75
N GLU A 66 -3.60 54.16 -34.15
CA GLU A 66 -3.22 53.81 -35.54
C GLU A 66 -1.95 52.93 -35.54
N GLY A 67 -2.05 51.71 -36.07
CA GLY A 67 -0.94 51.06 -36.78
C GLY A 67 -1.25 51.07 -38.29
N PRO A 68 -0.55 50.31 -39.14
CA PRO A 68 0.79 49.73 -39.05
C PRO A 68 1.66 50.16 -40.26
N ARG A 69 2.97 49.84 -40.29
CA ARG A 69 3.64 49.30 -41.51
C ARG A 69 5.11 48.90 -41.30
N PRO A 70 5.59 47.88 -42.04
CA PRO A 70 6.92 47.29 -41.89
C PRO A 70 7.90 47.73 -43.00
N HIS A 71 9.21 47.66 -42.75
CA HIS A 71 10.21 47.66 -43.84
C HIS A 71 11.36 46.67 -43.64
N ARG A 72 11.29 45.64 -44.50
CA ARG A 72 12.35 44.98 -45.29
C ARG A 72 13.82 45.02 -44.82
N ARG A 73 14.31 43.79 -44.60
CA ARG A 73 15.53 43.16 -45.18
C ARG A 73 16.60 44.11 -45.77
N ARG A 74 17.81 44.02 -45.21
CA ARG A 74 19.05 44.03 -46.01
C ARG A 74 19.97 42.88 -45.60
N ARG A 75 20.42 42.17 -46.64
CA ARG A 75 21.50 41.18 -46.62
C ARG A 75 22.83 41.90 -46.42
N GLY A 76 23.71 41.30 -45.62
CA GLY A 76 25.14 41.63 -45.56
C GLY A 76 25.91 40.35 -45.30
N ARG A 77 26.62 39.86 -46.32
CA ARG A 77 27.58 38.75 -46.24
C ARG A 77 28.83 39.24 -45.50
N GLY A 78 29.40 38.39 -44.66
CA GLY A 78 30.74 38.58 -44.08
C GLY A 78 31.20 37.27 -43.46
N ALA A 79 32.01 36.53 -44.20
CA ALA A 79 32.64 35.28 -43.78
C ALA A 79 33.63 35.52 -42.63
N LEU A 80 33.75 34.55 -41.73
CA LEU A 80 34.95 34.13 -40.99
C LEU A 80 34.56 32.96 -40.06
N GLY A 81 34.94 31.73 -40.40
CA GLY A 81 35.08 30.63 -39.44
C GLY A 81 36.55 30.42 -39.10
N PRO A 82 36.93 29.35 -38.38
CA PRO A 82 36.28 28.75 -37.22
C PRO A 82 37.29 28.61 -36.04
N ARG A 83 36.81 28.53 -34.80
CA ARG A 83 37.61 28.00 -33.67
C ARG A 83 36.78 26.98 -32.89
N ARG A 84 36.85 25.71 -33.30
CA ARG A 84 36.45 24.57 -32.46
C ARG A 84 37.69 24.03 -31.78
N ARG A 85 37.69 24.07 -30.44
CA ARG A 85 38.70 23.44 -29.60
C ARG A 85 38.55 21.92 -29.68
N ALA A 86 39.66 21.25 -29.94
CA ALA A 86 39.84 19.82 -29.81
C ALA A 86 39.94 19.46 -28.32
N CYS A 87 39.25 18.40 -27.91
CA CYS A 87 39.57 17.64 -26.71
C CYS A 87 39.84 16.19 -27.12
N ALA A 88 40.83 15.63 -26.43
CA ALA A 88 41.65 14.51 -26.82
C ALA A 88 40.91 13.17 -26.85
N GLY A 89 41.50 12.23 -27.59
CA GLY A 89 40.95 10.91 -27.82
C GLY A 89 41.20 9.94 -26.67
N HIS A 90 40.23 9.06 -26.46
CA HIS A 90 40.44 7.79 -25.79
C HIS A 90 39.99 6.67 -26.73
N ARG A 91 40.97 5.92 -27.23
CA ARG A 91 40.79 4.71 -28.02
C ARG A 91 40.23 3.61 -27.12
N TRP A 92 39.07 3.08 -27.48
CA TRP A 92 38.51 1.86 -26.90
C TRP A 92 39.21 0.63 -27.53
N ARG A 93 39.88 -0.17 -26.71
CA ARG A 93 40.34 -1.53 -27.05
C ARG A 93 39.29 -2.54 -26.58
N PRO A 94 38.86 -3.51 -27.40
CA PRO A 94 37.94 -4.54 -26.93
C PRO A 94 38.68 -5.59 -26.09
N LEU A 95 38.19 -5.83 -24.86
CA LEU A 95 38.64 -6.91 -23.99
C LEU A 95 38.20 -8.26 -24.60
N ARG A 96 39.18 -9.12 -24.88
CA ARG A 96 38.95 -10.52 -25.28
C ARG A 96 38.58 -11.35 -24.05
N LEU A 97 37.36 -11.89 -24.05
CA LEU A 97 36.93 -12.92 -23.13
C LEU A 97 37.72 -14.22 -23.40
N ARG A 98 38.46 -14.69 -22.38
CA ARG A 98 39.12 -16.00 -22.38
C ARG A 98 38.08 -17.07 -22.05
N GLY A 99 37.67 -17.85 -23.05
CA GLY A 99 36.96 -19.11 -22.87
C GLY A 99 37.92 -20.24 -22.45
N PRO A 100 37.42 -21.27 -21.72
CA PRO A 100 38.23 -22.42 -21.32
C PRO A 100 38.52 -23.36 -22.49
N ARG A 101 39.73 -23.94 -22.48
CA ARG A 101 40.26 -24.84 -23.52
C ARG A 101 39.56 -26.21 -23.50
N ARG A 102 39.41 -26.74 -24.71
CA ARG A 102 38.83 -28.03 -25.10
C ARG A 102 39.70 -29.24 -24.69
N GLY A 103 39.03 -30.33 -24.35
CA GLY A 103 39.34 -31.70 -24.79
C GLY A 103 38.01 -32.45 -24.86
N GLY A 104 37.64 -33.25 -25.85
CA GLY A 104 38.22 -33.73 -27.08
C GLY A 104 37.21 -34.73 -27.68
N ARG A 105 37.34 -34.99 -28.97
CA ARG A 105 36.70 -36.05 -29.80
C ARG A 105 35.41 -35.67 -30.54
N HIS A 106 35.63 -35.52 -31.85
CA HIS A 106 34.68 -35.57 -32.94
C HIS A 106 34.05 -36.97 -33.12
N ARG A 107 32.74 -37.01 -33.39
CA ARG A 107 32.14 -37.83 -34.47
C ARG A 107 30.96 -37.06 -35.05
N ARG A 108 30.88 -37.08 -36.38
CA ARG A 108 30.01 -36.27 -37.24
C ARG A 108 28.61 -36.89 -37.43
N GLN A 109 27.63 -35.99 -37.51
CA GLN A 109 26.50 -35.90 -38.46
C GLN A 109 25.58 -37.11 -38.67
N ALA A 110 24.27 -36.90 -38.45
CA ALA A 110 23.33 -36.69 -39.56
C ALA A 110 21.97 -36.17 -39.02
N ALA A 111 21.40 -35.20 -39.73
CA ALA A 111 20.07 -34.64 -39.50
C ALA A 111 19.06 -35.26 -40.48
N ALA A 112 17.81 -35.45 -40.06
CA ALA A 112 16.64 -35.40 -40.94
C ALA A 112 15.36 -35.21 -40.11
N GLY A 113 14.53 -34.27 -40.54
CA GLY A 113 13.29 -33.84 -39.91
C GLY A 113 12.07 -34.76 -40.15
N PRO A 114 10.86 -34.26 -39.88
CA PRO A 114 9.77 -35.04 -39.29
C PRO A 114 8.71 -35.49 -40.31
N ARG A 115 7.88 -36.47 -39.92
CA ARG A 115 6.47 -36.63 -40.36
C ARG A 115 5.74 -37.73 -39.57
N HIS A 116 4.71 -37.34 -38.84
CA HIS A 116 3.49 -38.14 -38.57
C HIS A 116 2.65 -38.23 -39.88
N PRO A 117 1.56 -39.04 -40.04
CA PRO A 117 0.64 -39.53 -39.00
C PRO A 117 0.00 -40.95 -39.21
N ARG A 118 -0.91 -41.28 -38.28
CA ARG A 118 -2.14 -42.12 -38.41
C ARG A 118 -2.14 -43.58 -37.93
N HIS A 119 -2.90 -43.75 -36.83
CA HIS A 119 -3.87 -44.80 -36.52
C HIS A 119 -3.97 -46.03 -37.44
N ARG A 120 -3.98 -47.23 -36.82
CA ARG A 120 -5.10 -48.18 -36.94
C ARG A 120 -5.11 -49.22 -35.81
N ARG A 121 -6.33 -49.62 -35.47
CA ARG A 121 -6.74 -50.59 -34.44
C ARG A 121 -6.39 -52.02 -34.85
N GLY A 122 -6.22 -52.90 -33.87
CA GLY A 122 -6.27 -54.35 -34.04
C GLY A 122 -6.25 -55.09 -32.71
N ARG A 123 -7.43 -55.58 -32.27
CA ARG A 123 -7.59 -56.64 -31.27
C ARG A 123 -7.26 -57.98 -31.95
N TYR A 124 -6.61 -58.93 -31.26
CA TYR A 124 -7.18 -60.21 -30.81
C TYR A 124 -6.10 -61.12 -30.17
N LEU A 125 -6.36 -61.45 -28.90
CA LEU A 125 -6.17 -62.69 -28.12
C LEU A 125 -5.05 -63.74 -28.35
N HIS A 126 -4.53 -64.14 -27.16
CA HIS A 126 -4.03 -65.44 -26.67
C HIS A 126 -2.59 -65.93 -26.98
N GLY A 127 -1.86 -66.18 -25.88
CA GLY A 127 -0.66 -67.03 -25.83
C GLY A 127 0.32 -66.63 -24.73
N ARG A 128 0.29 -67.30 -23.56
CA ARG A 128 1.36 -67.22 -22.53
C ARG A 128 2.67 -67.80 -23.11
N PRO A 129 3.84 -67.38 -22.60
CA PRO A 129 4.46 -68.21 -21.56
C PRO A 129 5.09 -67.42 -20.39
N SER A 130 5.17 -68.16 -19.29
CA SER A 130 5.84 -67.91 -18.03
C SER A 130 7.32 -67.50 -18.12
N GLY A 131 7.72 -66.50 -17.35
CA GLY A 131 9.12 -66.14 -17.08
C GLY A 131 9.22 -65.15 -15.92
N GLY A 132 9.95 -65.53 -14.86
CA GLY A 132 9.85 -65.00 -13.50
C GLY A 132 10.26 -63.53 -13.31
N ARG A 133 9.48 -62.82 -12.48
CA ARG A 133 9.80 -61.49 -11.93
C ARG A 133 10.58 -61.64 -10.62
N THR A 134 11.85 -61.27 -10.60
CA THR A 134 12.59 -60.98 -9.37
C THR A 134 12.21 -59.59 -8.85
N ARG A 135 11.16 -59.54 -8.01
CA ARG A 135 10.87 -58.36 -7.19
C ARG A 135 11.95 -58.21 -6.11
N ARG A 136 12.81 -57.19 -6.23
CA ARG A 136 13.65 -56.71 -5.12
C ARG A 136 12.72 -56.35 -3.94
N ARG A 137 12.74 -57.17 -2.89
CA ARG A 137 12.06 -56.92 -1.62
C ARG A 137 12.74 -55.73 -0.93
N ARG A 138 11.98 -54.66 -0.68
CA ARG A 138 12.33 -53.69 0.36
C ARG A 138 12.39 -54.45 1.70
N PRO A 139 13.39 -54.21 2.57
CA PRO A 139 13.40 -54.84 3.88
C PRO A 139 12.17 -54.36 4.65
N ARG A 140 11.34 -55.31 5.10
CA ARG A 140 10.28 -55.04 6.07
C ARG A 140 10.96 -54.55 7.34
N GLY A 141 10.87 -53.25 7.61
CA GLY A 141 11.27 -52.68 8.89
C GLY A 141 10.53 -53.43 10.00
N ARG A 142 11.27 -54.04 10.91
CA ARG A 142 10.72 -54.70 12.10
C ARG A 142 9.93 -53.65 12.88
N ALA A 143 8.63 -53.89 13.05
CA ALA A 143 7.82 -53.10 13.97
C ALA A 143 8.39 -53.26 15.39
N CYS A 144 8.77 -52.14 15.99
CA CYS A 144 9.28 -52.08 17.36
C CYS A 144 8.16 -52.50 18.33
N ARG A 145 8.21 -53.75 18.82
CA ARG A 145 7.34 -54.25 19.90
C ARG A 145 7.95 -53.94 21.26
N ARG A 146 8.04 -52.67 21.64
CA ARG A 146 8.36 -52.27 23.02
C ARG A 146 7.19 -51.47 23.61
N PRO A 147 6.91 -51.60 24.93
CA PRO A 147 5.81 -50.88 25.58
C PRO A 147 5.98 -49.38 25.37
N ALA A 148 4.86 -48.66 25.29
CA ALA A 148 4.82 -47.21 25.10
C ALA A 148 5.49 -46.48 26.27
N GLY A 149 6.80 -46.33 26.21
CA GLY A 149 7.60 -45.63 27.20
C GLY A 149 9.06 -45.70 26.81
N ARG A 150 9.62 -44.56 26.36
CA ARG A 150 11.05 -44.36 26.04
C ARG A 150 11.57 -44.92 24.71
N CYS A 151 10.87 -44.68 23.60
CA CYS A 151 11.57 -44.62 22.31
C CYS A 151 12.04 -43.17 22.04
N ARG A 152 13.33 -42.91 22.27
CA ARG A 152 13.98 -41.59 22.09
C ARG A 152 13.99 -41.11 20.62
N LEU A 153 13.60 -41.96 19.68
CA LEU A 153 13.54 -41.69 18.24
C LEU A 153 12.18 -41.16 17.74
N CYS A 154 11.15 -41.12 18.60
CA CYS A 154 9.84 -40.53 18.26
C CYS A 154 9.67 -39.09 18.82
N LEU A 155 10.66 -38.58 19.55
CA LEU A 155 10.67 -37.25 20.16
C LEU A 155 11.25 -36.23 19.18
N GLY A 156 10.48 -35.86 18.16
CA GLY A 156 10.94 -34.87 17.20
C GLY A 156 10.02 -34.67 16.00
N ARG A 157 8.71 -34.90 16.14
CA ARG A 157 7.81 -34.26 15.18
C ARG A 157 7.95 -32.75 15.40
N PRO A 158 8.32 -31.95 14.38
CA PRO A 158 8.30 -30.51 14.53
C PRO A 158 6.91 -30.13 15.06
N ARG A 159 6.86 -29.38 16.17
CA ARG A 159 5.59 -28.79 16.60
C ARG A 159 5.08 -28.04 15.38
N ILE A 160 3.91 -28.42 14.88
CA ILE A 160 3.22 -27.65 13.84
C ILE A 160 2.90 -26.32 14.52
N VAL A 161 3.72 -25.31 14.25
CA VAL A 161 3.48 -23.95 14.74
C VAL A 161 2.34 -23.43 13.89
N THR A 162 1.13 -23.46 14.45
CA THR A 162 -0.02 -22.78 13.86
C THR A 162 0.22 -21.28 13.95
N LEU A 163 -0.04 -20.55 12.87
CA LEU A 163 0.07 -19.09 12.86
C LEU A 163 -0.85 -18.53 13.96
N PRO A 164 -0.37 -17.65 14.86
CA PRO A 164 -1.16 -17.11 15.97
C PRO A 164 -2.12 -16.02 15.48
N LEU A 165 -3.10 -16.40 14.66
CA LEU A 165 -4.13 -15.53 14.11
C LEU A 165 -5.19 -15.22 15.17
N GLU A 166 -5.43 -13.93 15.42
CA GLU A 166 -6.55 -13.45 16.22
C GLU A 166 -7.47 -12.60 15.36
N PHE A 167 -8.69 -13.09 15.13
CA PHE A 167 -9.72 -12.34 14.42
C PHE A 167 -10.50 -11.49 15.41
N SER A 168 -10.81 -10.24 15.05
CA SER A 168 -11.82 -9.49 15.79
C SER A 168 -13.18 -10.21 15.71
N PRO A 169 -14.09 -9.99 16.68
CA PRO A 169 -15.42 -10.60 16.64
C PRO A 169 -16.15 -10.33 15.32
N GLU A 170 -16.03 -9.11 14.81
CA GLU A 170 -16.66 -8.71 13.57
C GLU A 170 -16.07 -9.43 12.34
N ILE A 171 -14.75 -9.59 12.28
CA ILE A 171 -14.12 -10.35 11.18
C ILE A 171 -14.49 -11.83 11.28
N ALA A 172 -14.60 -12.39 12.49
CA ALA A 172 -15.06 -13.76 12.67
C ALA A 172 -16.47 -13.96 12.11
N THR A 173 -17.40 -13.04 12.40
CA THR A 173 -18.75 -13.02 11.83
C THR A 173 -18.73 -12.85 10.32
N ALA A 174 -18.00 -11.87 9.80
CA ALA A 174 -17.90 -11.61 8.37
C ALA A 174 -17.40 -12.84 7.58
N ARG A 175 -16.44 -13.58 8.15
CA ARG A 175 -15.93 -14.82 7.56
C ARG A 175 -16.96 -15.95 7.59
N ALA A 176 -17.75 -16.07 8.66
CA ALA A 176 -18.80 -17.06 8.76
C ALA A 176 -19.95 -16.81 7.76
N ASP A 177 -20.29 -15.54 7.57
CA ASP A 177 -21.41 -15.11 6.70
C ASP A 177 -20.99 -14.95 5.22
N GLY A 178 -19.70 -15.12 4.92
CA GLY A 178 -19.17 -14.90 3.57
C GLY A 178 -19.17 -13.42 3.13
N ALA A 179 -19.31 -12.49 4.08
CA ALA A 179 -19.35 -11.06 3.83
C ALA A 179 -18.03 -10.55 3.22
N PRO A 180 -18.07 -9.46 2.42
CA PRO A 180 -16.87 -8.87 1.86
C PRO A 180 -15.99 -8.25 2.95
N VAL A 181 -14.70 -8.57 2.90
CA VAL A 181 -13.68 -8.06 3.84
C VAL A 181 -12.58 -7.34 3.06
N VAL A 182 -12.16 -6.18 3.56
CA VAL A 182 -11.04 -5.40 3.01
C VAL A 182 -9.95 -5.32 4.06
N ALA A 183 -8.77 -5.86 3.76
CA ALA A 183 -7.59 -5.66 4.60
C ALA A 183 -7.12 -4.20 4.55
N LEU A 184 -6.51 -3.73 5.64
CA LEU A 184 -5.86 -2.43 5.77
C LEU A 184 -4.50 -2.62 6.48
N GLU A 185 -3.48 -1.87 6.06
CA GLU A 185 -2.15 -1.95 6.66
C GLU A 185 -2.05 -1.09 7.93
N SER A 186 -1.05 -1.37 8.77
CA SER A 186 -0.78 -0.58 9.98
C SER A 186 0.44 0.33 9.88
N THR A 187 1.32 0.17 8.89
CA THR A 187 2.51 1.04 8.75
C THR A 187 2.13 2.50 8.52
N ILE A 188 1.02 2.75 7.82
CA ILE A 188 0.48 4.10 7.64
C ILE A 188 0.14 4.78 8.98
N ILE A 189 -0.22 3.99 9.99
CA ILE A 189 -0.61 4.45 11.33
C ILE A 189 0.63 4.80 12.16
N THR A 190 1.64 3.93 12.19
CA THR A 190 2.76 4.11 13.12
C THR A 190 3.96 4.84 12.53
N HIS A 191 4.12 4.84 11.20
CA HIS A 191 5.28 5.42 10.52
C HIS A 191 4.91 6.38 9.38
N GLY A 192 3.61 6.50 9.06
CA GLY A 192 3.11 7.33 7.96
C GLY A 192 2.53 8.67 8.39
N MET A 193 2.04 8.79 9.62
CA MET A 193 1.33 9.96 10.13
C MET A 193 1.65 10.19 11.62
N PRO A 194 1.69 11.45 12.09
CA PRO A 194 1.84 11.75 13.51
C PRO A 194 0.55 11.44 14.29
N PHE A 195 0.68 11.25 15.60
CA PHE A 195 -0.47 11.17 16.51
C PHE A 195 -1.01 12.58 16.83
N PRO A 196 -2.34 12.79 16.91
CA PRO A 196 -3.45 11.81 16.82
C PRO A 196 -3.95 11.51 15.40
N GLN A 197 -3.45 12.22 14.38
CA GLN A 197 -3.97 12.13 13.02
C GLN A 197 -3.87 10.73 12.43
N ASN A 198 -2.89 9.94 12.86
CA ASN A 198 -2.73 8.54 12.46
C ASN A 198 -3.94 7.66 12.83
N VAL A 199 -4.38 7.71 14.08
CA VAL A 199 -5.53 6.96 14.59
C VAL A 199 -6.82 7.48 13.98
N GLU A 200 -6.98 8.81 13.95
CA GLU A 200 -8.15 9.45 13.34
C GLU A 200 -8.31 9.04 11.87
N THR A 201 -7.22 9.06 11.10
CA THR A 201 -7.25 8.65 9.70
C THR A 201 -7.54 7.15 9.55
N ALA A 202 -6.94 6.30 10.39
CA ALA A 202 -7.22 4.87 10.34
C ALA A 202 -8.70 4.57 10.62
N ALA A 203 -9.28 5.21 11.64
CA ALA A 203 -10.70 5.09 11.97
C ALA A 203 -11.60 5.60 10.83
N LEU A 204 -11.24 6.71 10.19
CA LEU A 204 -11.96 7.23 9.01
C LEU A 204 -11.92 6.23 7.84
N VAL A 205 -10.79 5.59 7.60
CA VAL A 205 -10.66 4.56 6.54
C VAL A 205 -11.50 3.33 6.87
N GLU A 206 -11.50 2.87 8.13
CA GLU A 206 -12.38 1.78 8.55
C GLU A 206 -13.86 2.14 8.35
N ALA A 207 -14.27 3.34 8.73
CA ALA A 207 -15.62 3.84 8.52
C ALA A 207 -15.99 3.91 7.02
N GLU A 208 -15.06 4.32 6.15
CA GLU A 208 -15.27 4.38 4.70
C GLU A 208 -15.53 2.99 4.11
N VAL A 209 -14.77 1.97 4.55
CA VAL A 209 -14.99 0.57 4.13
C VAL A 209 -16.39 0.10 4.56
N ARG A 210 -16.78 0.39 5.81
CA ARG A 210 -18.10 0.05 6.37
C ARG A 210 -19.24 0.71 5.59
N ALA A 211 -19.10 2.00 5.30
CA ALA A 211 -20.10 2.77 4.57
C ALA A 211 -20.35 2.21 3.17
N HIS A 212 -19.40 1.47 2.61
CA HIS A 212 -19.49 0.84 1.30
C HIS A 212 -19.74 -0.68 1.37
N GLY A 213 -20.27 -1.16 2.50
CA GLY A 213 -20.83 -2.50 2.64
C GLY A 213 -19.80 -3.63 2.81
N ALA A 214 -18.56 -3.29 3.17
CA ALA A 214 -17.53 -4.27 3.50
C ALA A 214 -17.07 -4.13 4.96
N VAL A 215 -16.41 -5.17 5.47
CA VAL A 215 -15.85 -5.18 6.82
C VAL A 215 -14.35 -4.87 6.77
N PRO A 216 -13.88 -3.81 7.46
CA PRO A 216 -12.46 -3.49 7.49
C PRO A 216 -11.67 -4.44 8.40
N ALA A 217 -10.53 -4.89 7.93
CA ALA A 217 -9.57 -5.67 8.69
C ALA A 217 -8.23 -4.94 8.76
N THR A 218 -8.06 -4.00 9.70
CA THR A 218 -6.74 -3.45 10.01
C THR A 218 -5.85 -4.55 10.59
N ILE A 219 -4.68 -4.77 9.98
CA ILE A 219 -3.79 -5.88 10.32
C ILE A 219 -2.51 -5.37 10.98
N ALA A 220 -2.20 -5.90 12.16
CA ALA A 220 -0.97 -5.62 12.89
C ALA A 220 -0.48 -6.86 13.67
N VAL A 221 0.79 -6.87 14.04
CA VAL A 221 1.33 -7.82 15.01
C VAL A 221 1.37 -7.13 16.37
N MET A 222 0.73 -7.71 17.39
CA MET A 222 0.79 -7.19 18.76
C MET A 222 1.17 -8.33 19.69
N GLN A 223 2.26 -8.17 20.45
CA GLN A 223 2.72 -9.16 21.43
C GLN A 223 2.88 -10.58 20.84
N GLY A 224 3.41 -10.68 19.62
CA GLY A 224 3.62 -11.94 18.90
C GLY A 224 2.37 -12.54 18.26
N LYS A 225 1.23 -11.85 18.32
CA LYS A 225 -0.02 -12.32 17.72
C LYS A 225 -0.38 -11.51 16.49
N LEU A 226 -0.89 -12.19 15.47
CA LEU A 226 -1.31 -11.57 14.23
C LEU A 226 -2.80 -11.20 14.34
N HIS A 227 -3.08 -9.93 14.59
CA HIS A 227 -4.45 -9.44 14.67
C HIS A 227 -5.01 -9.13 13.28
N ILE A 228 -6.20 -9.67 13.00
CA ILE A 228 -6.97 -9.44 11.79
C ILE A 228 -8.25 -8.69 12.17
N GLY A 229 -8.24 -7.38 11.93
CA GLY A 229 -9.19 -6.45 12.52
C GLY A 229 -8.75 -6.04 13.91
N LEU A 230 -8.53 -4.74 14.12
CA LEU A 230 -8.23 -4.17 15.43
C LEU A 230 -9.51 -3.64 16.06
N SER A 231 -9.61 -3.73 17.39
CA SER A 231 -10.58 -2.93 18.13
C SER A 231 -10.14 -1.47 18.20
N GLU A 232 -11.06 -0.56 18.50
CA GLU A 232 -10.73 0.87 18.74
C GLU A 232 -9.60 1.01 19.78
N ALA A 233 -9.67 0.26 20.89
CA ALA A 233 -8.64 0.28 21.92
C ALA A 233 -7.27 -0.24 21.43
N GLN A 234 -7.26 -1.25 20.56
CA GLN A 234 -6.02 -1.76 19.97
C GLN A 234 -5.44 -0.78 18.95
N LEU A 235 -6.30 -0.12 18.16
CA LEU A 235 -5.92 0.90 17.21
C LEU A 235 -5.29 2.11 17.92
N ASP A 236 -5.94 2.62 18.97
CA ASP A 236 -5.45 3.70 19.83
C ASP A 236 -4.10 3.33 20.47
N ALA A 237 -4.00 2.11 21.01
CA ALA A 237 -2.77 1.62 21.62
C ALA A 237 -1.63 1.53 20.59
N LEU A 238 -1.91 1.06 19.39
CA LEU A 238 -0.92 0.96 18.32
C LEU A 238 -0.46 2.35 17.84
N GLY A 239 -1.37 3.30 17.69
CA GLY A 239 -1.05 4.67 17.24
C GLY A 239 -0.22 5.49 18.23
N GLN A 240 -0.24 5.13 19.51
CA GLN A 240 0.57 5.77 20.57
C GLN A 240 1.86 5.00 20.89
N ALA A 241 1.93 3.72 20.50
CA ALA A 241 3.03 2.85 20.85
C ALA A 241 4.37 3.37 20.29
N GLN A 242 5.40 3.31 21.14
CA GLN A 242 6.77 3.63 20.77
C GLN A 242 7.54 2.34 20.43
N GLY A 243 8.55 2.45 19.57
CA GLY A 243 9.39 1.30 19.21
C GLY A 243 8.66 0.21 18.40
N VAL A 244 7.55 0.56 17.74
CA VAL A 244 6.82 -0.38 16.88
C VAL A 244 7.68 -0.75 15.67
N ALA A 245 7.94 -2.06 15.51
CA ALA A 245 8.72 -2.55 14.38
C ALA A 245 7.95 -2.32 13.06
N LYS A 246 8.63 -1.83 12.02
CA LYS A 246 8.09 -1.78 10.66
C LYS A 246 8.33 -3.14 9.99
N LEU A 247 7.26 -3.93 9.83
CA LEU A 247 7.31 -5.31 9.39
C LEU A 247 7.07 -5.46 7.89
N SER A 248 8.02 -6.11 7.22
CA SER A 248 7.93 -6.62 5.86
C SER A 248 8.10 -8.14 5.84
N ARG A 249 8.22 -8.75 4.67
CA ARG A 249 8.34 -10.21 4.52
C ARG A 249 9.52 -10.81 5.31
N ALA A 250 10.66 -10.11 5.35
CA ALA A 250 11.91 -10.63 5.91
C ALA A 250 11.93 -10.68 7.45
N ASP A 251 11.15 -9.85 8.12
CA ASP A 251 11.19 -9.66 9.58
C ASP A 251 9.88 -10.07 10.28
N LEU A 252 8.77 -10.24 9.55
CA LEU A 252 7.47 -10.65 10.08
C LEU A 252 7.55 -11.90 10.98
N ALA A 253 8.19 -12.97 10.49
CA ALA A 253 8.29 -14.23 11.23
C ALA A 253 9.13 -14.08 12.51
N ALA A 254 10.23 -13.32 12.45
CA ALA A 254 11.09 -13.08 13.61
C ALA A 254 10.38 -12.26 14.68
N CYS A 255 9.63 -11.21 14.28
CA CYS A 255 8.84 -10.39 15.20
C CYS A 255 7.76 -11.21 15.93
N ILE A 256 7.00 -12.01 15.17
CA ILE A 256 5.96 -12.90 15.73
C ILE A 256 6.59 -13.89 16.72
N ALA A 257 7.66 -14.58 16.32
CA ALA A 257 8.31 -15.59 17.17
C ALA A 257 8.92 -15.00 18.45
N ALA A 258 9.38 -13.75 18.41
CA ALA A 258 9.95 -13.05 19.55
C ALA A 258 8.90 -12.43 20.49
N GLY A 259 7.59 -12.56 20.20
CA GLY A 259 6.55 -11.90 20.99
C GLY A 259 6.48 -10.38 20.79
N GLY A 260 7.02 -9.87 19.67
CA GLY A 260 7.12 -8.43 19.40
C GLY A 260 5.82 -7.78 18.95
N THR A 261 5.81 -6.45 18.92
CA THR A 261 4.75 -5.63 18.31
C THR A 261 5.30 -4.93 17.08
N GLY A 262 4.56 -4.99 15.98
CA GLY A 262 4.97 -4.40 14.72
C GLY A 262 3.81 -4.07 13.79
N ALA A 263 3.98 -2.99 13.05
CA ALA A 263 3.08 -2.54 12.03
C ALA A 263 3.43 -3.19 10.70
N THR A 264 2.43 -3.71 10.00
CA THR A 264 2.61 -4.41 8.73
C THR A 264 2.68 -3.42 7.57
N THR A 265 3.70 -3.56 6.72
CA THR A 265 3.80 -2.90 5.41
C THR A 265 2.91 -3.62 4.41
N VAL A 266 2.73 -3.06 3.20
CA VAL A 266 2.03 -3.71 2.09
C VAL A 266 2.40 -5.20 1.93
N ALA A 267 3.69 -5.54 1.83
CA ALA A 267 4.11 -6.94 1.72
C ALA A 267 3.64 -7.80 2.91
N ALA A 268 3.85 -7.33 4.15
CA ALA A 268 3.43 -8.09 5.33
C ALA A 268 1.91 -8.21 5.43
N THR A 269 1.16 -7.14 5.15
CA THR A 269 -0.30 -7.12 5.15
C THR A 269 -0.86 -8.10 4.12
N MET A 270 -0.27 -8.19 2.92
CA MET A 270 -0.65 -9.18 1.92
C MET A 270 -0.49 -10.62 2.42
N ILE A 271 0.66 -10.96 3.03
CA ILE A 271 0.92 -12.28 3.61
C ILE A 271 -0.15 -12.63 4.65
N CYS A 272 -0.41 -11.68 5.56
CA CYS A 272 -1.37 -11.85 6.64
C CYS A 272 -2.81 -11.95 6.13
N ALA A 273 -3.21 -11.11 5.17
CA ALA A 273 -4.51 -11.15 4.52
C ALA A 273 -4.74 -12.51 3.84
N ARG A 274 -3.74 -13.02 3.11
CA ARG A 274 -3.81 -14.35 2.49
C ARG A 274 -3.97 -15.47 3.52
N ALA A 275 -3.26 -15.40 4.63
CA ALA A 275 -3.39 -16.35 5.74
C ALA A 275 -4.78 -16.29 6.40
N ALA A 276 -5.40 -15.11 6.43
CA ALA A 276 -6.76 -14.88 6.93
C ALA A 276 -7.88 -15.26 5.93
N GLY A 277 -7.55 -15.49 4.66
CA GLY A 277 -8.52 -15.73 3.58
C GLY A 277 -9.16 -14.44 3.03
N ILE A 278 -8.49 -13.30 3.18
CA ILE A 278 -8.91 -11.99 2.67
C ILE A 278 -8.23 -11.76 1.32
N GLU A 279 -9.02 -11.39 0.31
CA GLU A 279 -8.59 -11.33 -1.10
C GLU A 279 -8.37 -9.90 -1.60
N VAL A 280 -8.77 -8.88 -0.84
CA VAL A 280 -8.68 -7.46 -1.20
C VAL A 280 -8.03 -6.65 -0.08
N PHE A 281 -7.13 -5.75 -0.44
CA PHE A 281 -6.38 -4.89 0.46
C PHE A 281 -6.35 -3.45 -0.09
N ALA A 282 -6.66 -2.46 0.74
CA ALA A 282 -6.51 -1.04 0.41
C ALA A 282 -5.34 -0.39 1.18
N THR A 283 -4.54 0.40 0.47
CA THR A 283 -3.48 1.26 1.03
C THR A 283 -3.50 2.62 0.33
N GLY A 284 -2.72 3.58 0.82
CA GLY A 284 -2.47 4.80 0.08
C GLY A 284 -1.68 4.55 -1.20
N GLY A 285 -0.53 3.89 -1.10
CA GLY A 285 0.42 3.74 -2.22
C GLY A 285 1.42 2.62 -1.92
N ILE A 286 1.74 1.80 -2.93
CA ILE A 286 2.71 0.73 -2.73
C ILE A 286 4.14 1.26 -2.64
N GLY A 287 5.06 0.49 -2.05
CA GLY A 287 6.49 0.66 -2.28
C GLY A 287 6.87 0.28 -3.72
N GLY A 288 8.13 0.50 -4.08
CA GLY A 288 8.60 0.20 -5.44
C GLY A 288 10.11 0.30 -5.56
N VAL A 289 10.57 0.55 -6.77
CA VAL A 289 12.00 0.77 -7.04
C VAL A 289 12.36 2.19 -6.60
N HIS A 290 13.35 2.33 -5.73
CA HIS A 290 13.83 3.66 -5.33
C HIS A 290 14.66 4.30 -6.44
N ARG A 291 14.76 5.63 -6.41
CA ARG A 291 15.64 6.35 -7.32
C ARG A 291 17.10 6.04 -6.99
N GLY A 292 17.91 5.77 -8.01
CA GLY A 292 19.28 5.28 -7.83
C GLY A 292 19.39 3.78 -7.55
N ALA A 293 18.30 3.00 -7.60
CA ALA A 293 18.33 1.56 -7.37
C ALA A 293 19.21 0.77 -8.35
N GLU A 294 19.58 1.33 -9.50
CA GLU A 294 20.57 0.77 -10.42
C GLU A 294 21.96 0.59 -9.78
N THR A 295 22.26 1.34 -8.72
CA THR A 295 23.50 1.22 -7.94
C THR A 295 23.24 0.68 -6.53
N SER A 296 22.18 1.16 -5.87
CA SER A 296 21.89 0.81 -4.47
C SER A 296 21.13 -0.51 -4.28
N PHE A 297 20.41 -0.94 -5.32
CA PHE A 297 19.48 -2.08 -5.28
C PHE A 297 18.38 -1.92 -4.21
N ASP A 298 18.04 -0.68 -3.83
CA ASP A 298 16.95 -0.37 -2.91
C ASP A 298 15.60 -0.55 -3.63
N ILE A 299 15.03 -1.75 -3.51
CA ILE A 299 13.79 -2.17 -4.17
C ILE A 299 12.86 -2.74 -3.10
N SER A 300 11.64 -2.23 -3.03
CA SER A 300 10.65 -2.68 -2.05
C SER A 300 10.28 -4.15 -2.26
N ALA A 301 10.20 -4.89 -1.15
CA ALA A 301 9.68 -6.26 -1.12
C ALA A 301 8.21 -6.36 -1.55
N ASP A 302 7.46 -5.25 -1.53
CA ASP A 302 6.07 -5.19 -2.00
C ASP A 302 5.91 -5.72 -3.44
N LEU A 303 6.87 -5.41 -4.31
CA LEU A 303 6.84 -5.83 -5.72
C LEU A 303 6.93 -7.35 -5.86
N MET A 304 7.79 -7.98 -5.05
CA MET A 304 7.94 -9.43 -5.05
C MET A 304 6.77 -10.13 -4.36
N GLU A 305 6.16 -9.47 -3.37
CA GLU A 305 4.99 -10.01 -2.69
C GLU A 305 3.75 -10.01 -3.60
N LEU A 306 3.56 -8.95 -4.39
CA LEU A 306 2.54 -8.88 -5.45
C LEU A 306 2.66 -10.04 -6.44
N ALA A 307 3.87 -10.50 -6.73
CA ALA A 307 4.12 -11.62 -7.64
C ALA A 307 3.74 -13.00 -7.06
N GLN A 308 3.61 -13.11 -5.73
CA GLN A 308 3.48 -14.40 -5.04
C GLN A 308 2.14 -14.57 -4.32
N THR A 309 1.61 -13.50 -3.74
CA THR A 309 0.44 -13.56 -2.86
C THR A 309 -0.83 -13.09 -3.57
N PRO A 310 -1.88 -13.95 -3.68
CA PRO A 310 -3.07 -13.68 -4.47
C PRO A 310 -4.03 -12.73 -3.72
N VAL A 311 -3.62 -11.47 -3.59
CA VAL A 311 -4.41 -10.39 -3.00
C VAL A 311 -4.47 -9.24 -4.01
N THR A 312 -5.67 -8.72 -4.26
CA THR A 312 -5.86 -7.50 -5.04
C THR A 312 -5.51 -6.30 -4.16
N VAL A 313 -4.49 -5.53 -4.54
CA VAL A 313 -4.04 -4.34 -3.81
C VAL A 313 -4.55 -3.09 -4.52
N VAL A 314 -5.39 -2.32 -3.85
CA VAL A 314 -5.90 -1.03 -4.32
C VAL A 314 -5.07 0.10 -3.72
N ALA A 315 -4.47 0.92 -4.59
CA ALA A 315 -3.55 1.97 -4.20
C ALA A 315 -3.58 3.12 -5.21
N ALA A 316 -3.09 4.31 -4.85
CA ALA A 316 -2.92 5.43 -5.78
C ALA A 316 -1.64 5.29 -6.63
N GLY A 317 -1.37 4.07 -7.11
CA GLY A 317 -0.09 3.69 -7.73
C GLY A 317 1.01 3.45 -6.69
N ALA A 318 2.26 3.63 -7.12
CA ALA A 318 3.41 3.63 -6.22
C ALA A 318 3.68 5.07 -5.70
N LYS A 319 4.24 5.18 -4.50
CA LYS A 319 4.55 6.48 -3.88
C LYS A 319 5.41 7.35 -4.82
N ALA A 320 5.07 8.65 -4.97
CA ALA A 320 5.71 9.56 -5.93
C ALA A 320 7.23 9.80 -5.71
N ILE A 321 7.72 9.46 -4.53
CA ILE A 321 9.15 9.51 -4.16
C ILE A 321 10.00 8.42 -4.85
N LEU A 322 9.36 7.45 -5.50
CA LEU A 322 9.99 6.30 -6.13
C LEU A 322 10.33 6.55 -7.61
N ASP A 323 11.03 5.60 -8.22
CA ASP A 323 11.26 5.53 -9.66
C ASP A 323 10.11 4.75 -10.31
N LEU A 324 9.08 5.46 -10.79
CA LEU A 324 7.87 4.85 -11.35
C LEU A 324 8.14 4.04 -12.62
N PRO A 325 8.95 4.52 -13.60
CA PRO A 325 9.31 3.70 -14.76
C PRO A 325 9.94 2.36 -14.35
N LYS A 326 10.97 2.37 -13.51
CA LYS A 326 11.62 1.11 -13.07
C LYS A 326 10.67 0.24 -12.24
N THR A 327 9.76 0.83 -11.47
CA THR A 327 8.74 0.08 -10.73
C THR A 327 7.81 -0.70 -11.67
N LEU A 328 7.35 -0.07 -12.76
CA LEU A 328 6.53 -0.75 -13.77
C LEU A 328 7.30 -1.88 -14.47
N GLU A 329 8.57 -1.66 -14.82
CA GLU A 329 9.43 -2.69 -15.43
C GLU A 329 9.62 -3.92 -14.52
N VAL A 330 9.82 -3.71 -13.22
CA VAL A 330 9.92 -4.81 -12.26
C VAL A 330 8.59 -5.56 -12.14
N LEU A 331 7.46 -4.85 -12.07
CA LEU A 331 6.14 -5.47 -11.99
C LEU A 331 5.82 -6.29 -13.25
N GLU A 332 6.15 -5.76 -14.43
CA GLU A 332 6.04 -6.48 -15.71
C GLU A 332 6.91 -7.73 -15.71
N THR A 333 8.18 -7.62 -15.34
CA THR A 333 9.13 -8.74 -15.27
C THR A 333 8.63 -9.85 -14.33
N GLN A 334 7.96 -9.48 -13.23
CA GLN A 334 7.40 -10.42 -12.26
C GLN A 334 5.99 -10.94 -12.65
N GLY A 335 5.43 -10.51 -13.78
CA GLY A 335 4.10 -10.94 -14.22
C GLY A 335 2.95 -10.41 -13.34
N VAL A 336 3.16 -9.29 -12.65
CA VAL A 336 2.13 -8.63 -11.84
C VAL A 336 1.27 -7.72 -12.74
N PRO A 337 -0.05 -7.94 -12.83
CA PRO A 337 -0.93 -7.02 -13.55
C PRO A 337 -0.99 -5.67 -12.85
N VAL A 338 -0.77 -4.61 -13.61
CA VAL A 338 -0.96 -3.23 -13.18
C VAL A 338 -2.15 -2.64 -13.94
N ILE A 339 -3.21 -2.35 -13.20
CA ILE A 339 -4.51 -1.95 -13.75
C ILE A 339 -4.84 -0.55 -13.27
N SER A 340 -4.85 0.44 -14.18
CA SER A 340 -5.41 1.75 -13.86
C SER A 340 -6.94 1.71 -13.90
N TYR A 341 -7.56 2.29 -12.87
CA TYR A 341 -9.01 2.38 -12.79
C TYR A 341 -9.53 3.60 -13.55
N ARG A 342 -10.35 3.36 -14.58
CA ARG A 342 -11.06 4.38 -15.38
C ARG A 342 -10.18 5.41 -16.10
N GLN A 343 -8.90 5.14 -16.28
CA GLN A 343 -7.99 6.00 -17.04
C GLN A 343 -6.86 5.20 -17.67
N ASP A 344 -6.25 5.77 -18.71
CA ASP A 344 -5.15 5.14 -19.46
C ASP A 344 -3.76 5.45 -18.87
N ASP A 345 -3.68 6.44 -17.96
CA ASP A 345 -2.46 6.84 -17.27
C ASP A 345 -2.27 6.08 -15.96
N PHE A 346 -1.02 5.77 -15.62
CA PHE A 346 -0.65 5.31 -14.30
C PHE A 346 -0.59 6.51 -13.32
N PRO A 347 -1.32 6.49 -12.19
CA PRO A 347 -1.29 7.59 -11.22
C PRO A 347 0.04 7.63 -10.45
N ALA A 348 0.44 8.82 -10.02
CA ALA A 348 1.64 9.09 -9.24
C ALA A 348 1.28 9.56 -7.83
N PHE A 349 0.54 8.74 -7.08
CA PHE A 349 0.18 8.98 -5.68
C PHE A 349 -0.64 10.27 -5.49
N TRP A 350 0.00 11.42 -5.26
CA TRP A 350 -0.66 12.73 -5.14
C TRP A 350 -1.14 13.32 -6.47
N SER A 351 -0.66 12.80 -7.61
CA SER A 351 -1.03 13.27 -8.94
C SER A 351 -1.78 12.19 -9.71
N ARG A 352 -2.82 12.58 -10.44
CA ARG A 352 -3.69 11.66 -11.19
C ARG A 352 -2.97 11.01 -12.37
N SER A 353 -2.00 11.70 -12.95
CA SER A 353 -1.14 11.17 -14.02
C SER A 353 0.35 11.29 -13.63
N SER A 354 1.09 10.21 -13.89
CA SER A 354 2.56 10.17 -13.84
C SER A 354 3.21 10.59 -15.17
N GLY A 355 2.44 10.69 -16.25
CA GLY A 355 2.92 10.75 -17.64
C GLY A 355 3.28 9.38 -18.23
N LEU A 356 3.07 8.29 -17.48
CA LEU A 356 3.31 6.91 -17.93
C LEU A 356 1.97 6.25 -18.28
N LYS A 357 1.93 5.58 -19.43
CA LYS A 357 0.78 4.76 -19.81
C LYS A 357 0.63 3.56 -18.87
N ALA A 358 -0.58 3.32 -18.40
CA ALA A 358 -0.91 2.14 -17.62
C ALA A 358 -0.83 0.88 -18.49
N PRO A 359 -0.25 -0.24 -18.00
CA PRO A 359 -0.21 -1.49 -18.75
C PRO A 359 -1.61 -2.03 -19.08
N LEU A 360 -2.55 -1.92 -18.14
CA LEU A 360 -3.94 -2.34 -18.30
C LEU A 360 -4.89 -1.25 -17.77
N ARG A 361 -6.11 -1.23 -18.31
CA ARG A 361 -7.22 -0.40 -17.82
C ARG A 361 -8.44 -1.28 -17.54
N MET A 362 -9.15 -0.97 -16.47
CA MET A 362 -10.49 -1.49 -16.19
C MET A 362 -11.37 -0.37 -15.66
N ASP A 363 -12.66 -0.41 -15.99
CA ASP A 363 -13.59 0.70 -15.73
C ASP A 363 -14.61 0.37 -14.62
N SER A 364 -14.66 -0.88 -14.14
CA SER A 364 -15.55 -1.32 -13.06
C SER A 364 -14.90 -2.29 -12.07
N ALA A 365 -15.42 -2.31 -10.84
CA ALA A 365 -15.03 -3.27 -9.81
C ALA A 365 -15.30 -4.72 -10.24
N ALA A 366 -16.38 -4.97 -10.99
CA ALA A 366 -16.73 -6.30 -11.50
C ALA A 366 -15.68 -6.84 -12.48
N GLN A 367 -15.13 -5.99 -13.36
CA GLN A 367 -14.04 -6.39 -14.27
C GLN A 367 -12.78 -6.77 -13.48
N ILE A 368 -12.45 -5.99 -12.46
CA ILE A 368 -11.28 -6.23 -11.59
C ILE A 368 -11.43 -7.53 -10.79
N ALA A 369 -12.62 -7.78 -10.24
CA ALA A 369 -12.95 -9.01 -9.53
C ALA A 369 -12.91 -10.24 -10.46
N ALA A 370 -13.46 -10.12 -11.68
CA ALA A 370 -13.40 -11.18 -12.68
C ALA A 370 -11.96 -11.51 -13.09
N ALA A 371 -11.11 -10.49 -13.26
CA ALA A 371 -9.68 -10.69 -13.53
C ALA A 371 -8.96 -11.41 -12.38
N HIS A 372 -9.23 -11.03 -11.12
CA HIS A 372 -8.73 -11.73 -9.94
C HIS A 372 -9.10 -13.22 -9.96
N ARG A 373 -10.39 -13.53 -10.18
CA ARG A 373 -10.87 -14.92 -10.24
C ARG A 373 -10.22 -15.70 -11.40
N MET A 374 -10.13 -15.08 -12.57
CA MET A 374 -9.51 -15.72 -13.74
C MET A 374 -8.03 -16.04 -13.52
N ARG A 375 -7.28 -15.19 -12.80
CA ARG A 375 -5.89 -15.51 -12.42
C ARG A 375 -5.81 -16.80 -11.61
N ALA A 376 -6.70 -16.96 -10.63
CA ALA A 376 -6.79 -18.19 -9.84
C ALA A 376 -7.16 -19.40 -10.70
N THR A 377 -8.12 -19.25 -11.62
CA THR A 377 -8.53 -20.31 -12.57
C THR A 377 -7.37 -20.75 -13.49
N LEU A 378 -6.53 -19.82 -13.93
CA LEU A 378 -5.35 -20.10 -14.74
C LEU A 378 -4.19 -20.71 -13.94
N GLY A 379 -4.29 -20.78 -12.61
CA GLY A 379 -3.21 -21.23 -11.74
C GLY A 379 -2.02 -20.26 -11.68
N LEU A 380 -2.24 -18.98 -12.01
CA LEU A 380 -1.21 -17.95 -11.93
C LEU A 380 -1.01 -17.54 -10.46
N PRO A 381 0.22 -17.57 -9.93
CA PRO A 381 0.49 -17.09 -8.58
C PRO A 381 0.36 -15.55 -8.53
N GLY A 382 0.35 -14.99 -7.32
CA GLY A 382 0.36 -13.55 -7.14
C GLY A 382 -0.97 -12.84 -7.32
N GLY A 383 -0.97 -11.59 -6.87
CA GLY A 383 -2.10 -10.69 -6.86
C GLY A 383 -2.15 -9.80 -8.09
N GLN A 384 -2.74 -8.63 -7.92
CA GLN A 384 -2.80 -7.58 -8.93
C GLN A 384 -2.77 -6.21 -8.25
N LEU A 385 -2.14 -5.24 -8.90
CA LEU A 385 -2.14 -3.85 -8.48
C LEU A 385 -3.25 -3.10 -9.22
N VAL A 386 -4.22 -2.58 -8.47
CA VAL A 386 -5.26 -1.68 -8.96
C VAL A 386 -4.86 -0.26 -8.59
N ALA A 387 -4.40 0.49 -9.59
CA ALA A 387 -3.99 1.87 -9.47
C ALA A 387 -5.20 2.81 -9.63
N ASN A 388 -5.69 3.34 -8.52
CA ASN A 388 -6.84 4.23 -8.46
C ASN A 388 -6.37 5.69 -8.32
N PRO A 389 -6.59 6.57 -9.31
CA PRO A 389 -6.15 7.95 -9.22
C PRO A 389 -6.81 8.69 -8.05
N ILE A 390 -6.04 9.56 -7.39
CA ILE A 390 -6.56 10.50 -6.38
C ILE A 390 -7.77 11.29 -6.92
N PRO A 391 -8.80 11.60 -6.10
CA PRO A 391 -9.91 12.44 -6.55
C PRO A 391 -9.43 13.79 -7.10
N PRO A 392 -10.03 14.31 -8.20
CA PRO A 392 -9.59 15.56 -8.84
C PRO A 392 -9.47 16.75 -7.88
N GLU A 393 -10.41 16.88 -6.94
CA GLU A 393 -10.48 17.95 -5.96
C GLU A 393 -9.35 17.92 -4.92
N ALA A 394 -8.69 16.76 -4.75
CA ALA A 394 -7.62 16.56 -3.79
C ALA A 394 -6.23 16.47 -4.45
N GLU A 395 -6.16 16.60 -5.79
CA GLU A 395 -4.92 16.44 -6.54
C GLU A 395 -3.88 17.51 -6.16
N ILE A 396 -2.62 17.08 -6.04
CA ILE A 396 -1.46 17.95 -6.16
C ILE A 396 -0.84 17.67 -7.53
N PRO A 397 -0.94 18.60 -8.50
CA PRO A 397 -0.44 18.38 -9.85
C PRO A 397 1.04 17.99 -9.84
N ARG A 398 1.43 17.11 -10.77
CA ARG A 398 2.82 16.61 -10.85
C ARG A 398 3.83 17.75 -10.96
N ALA A 399 3.53 18.76 -11.77
CA ALA A 399 4.39 19.93 -11.96
C ALA A 399 4.63 20.72 -10.66
N GLU A 400 3.71 20.63 -9.69
CA GLU A 400 3.80 21.31 -8.40
C GLU A 400 4.51 20.45 -7.34
N ILE A 401 4.16 19.16 -7.22
CA ILE A 401 4.70 18.30 -6.15
C ILE A 401 6.12 17.80 -6.44
N MET A 402 6.49 17.63 -7.71
CA MET A 402 7.79 17.06 -8.07
C MET A 402 8.98 17.91 -7.59
N PRO A 403 9.00 19.24 -7.75
CA PRO A 403 10.07 20.06 -7.17
C PRO A 403 10.24 19.86 -5.65
N VAL A 404 9.14 19.67 -4.92
CA VAL A 404 9.17 19.40 -3.47
C VAL A 404 9.77 18.03 -3.18
N VAL A 405 9.40 17.01 -3.98
CA VAL A 405 9.96 15.66 -3.87
C VAL A 405 11.47 15.66 -4.16
N GLU A 406 11.92 16.36 -5.20
CA GLU A 406 13.37 16.47 -5.50
C GLU A 406 14.14 17.14 -4.38
N ALA A 407 13.60 18.21 -3.79
CA ALA A 407 14.22 18.89 -2.65
C ALA A 407 14.36 17.94 -1.44
N ALA A 408 13.30 17.21 -1.09
CA ALA A 408 13.32 16.26 0.01
C ALA A 408 14.32 15.10 -0.23
N LEU A 409 14.43 14.61 -1.47
CA LEU A 409 15.40 13.58 -1.84
C LEU A 409 16.84 14.06 -1.72
N ALA A 410 17.14 15.27 -2.20
CA ALA A 410 18.47 15.87 -2.07
C ALA A 410 18.87 16.06 -0.59
N GLU A 411 17.92 16.47 0.26
CA GLU A 411 18.15 16.58 1.70
C GLU A 411 18.40 15.21 2.36
N ALA A 412 17.66 14.17 1.97
CA ALA A 412 17.86 12.82 2.48
C ALA A 412 19.26 12.29 2.14
N GLU A 413 19.71 12.52 0.90
CA GLU A 413 21.05 12.14 0.43
C GLU A 413 22.15 12.90 1.20
N ALA A 414 22.01 14.22 1.34
CA ALA A 414 22.97 15.04 2.09
C ALA A 414 23.10 14.62 3.56
N GLN A 415 22.04 14.08 4.16
CA GLN A 415 22.01 13.58 5.53
C GLN A 415 22.38 12.08 5.65
N GLY A 416 22.63 11.38 4.54
CA GLY A 416 22.96 9.96 4.54
C GLY A 416 21.81 9.05 4.99
N ILE A 417 20.55 9.50 4.88
CA ILE A 417 19.37 8.71 5.23
C ILE A 417 19.19 7.60 4.19
N SER A 418 19.13 6.34 4.63
CA SER A 418 19.11 5.17 3.74
C SER A 418 18.14 4.07 4.19
N ALA A 419 17.78 3.19 3.24
CA ALA A 419 16.94 2.02 3.43
C ALA A 419 15.60 2.34 4.13
N LYS A 420 15.26 1.59 5.20
CA LYS A 420 13.96 1.66 5.89
C LYS A 420 13.63 3.05 6.46
N ALA A 421 14.64 3.91 6.68
CA ALA A 421 14.48 5.26 7.22
C ALA A 421 14.13 6.32 6.14
N VAL A 422 14.35 6.02 4.85
CA VAL A 422 14.15 6.99 3.75
C VAL A 422 12.70 7.39 3.60
N THR A 423 11.78 6.43 3.50
CA THR A 423 10.37 6.76 3.27
C THR A 423 9.75 7.61 4.38
N PRO A 424 9.90 7.28 5.68
CA PRO A 424 9.38 8.13 6.76
C PRO A 424 9.96 9.55 6.74
N PHE A 425 11.28 9.68 6.52
CA PHE A 425 11.93 10.98 6.38
C PHE A 425 11.34 11.80 5.24
N LEU A 426 11.23 11.21 4.05
CA LEU A 426 10.72 11.91 2.86
C LEU A 426 9.27 12.36 3.04
N LEU A 427 8.40 11.52 3.61
CA LEU A 427 7.00 11.88 3.83
C LEU A 427 6.87 13.03 4.85
N GLN A 428 7.64 12.99 5.94
CA GLN A 428 7.69 14.08 6.91
C GLN A 428 8.18 15.38 6.28
N ARG A 429 9.24 15.31 5.48
CA ARG A 429 9.81 16.50 4.85
C ARG A 429 8.85 17.11 3.81
N ILE A 430 8.19 16.29 3.01
CA ILE A 430 7.19 16.72 2.04
C ILE A 430 5.95 17.30 2.76
N PHE A 431 5.57 16.76 3.90
CA PHE A 431 4.52 17.35 4.75
C PHE A 431 4.86 18.80 5.13
N GLU A 432 6.07 19.04 5.65
CA GLU A 432 6.54 20.37 6.02
C GLU A 432 6.59 21.33 4.82
N LEU A 433 7.19 20.90 3.72
CA LEU A 433 7.38 21.71 2.52
C LEU A 433 6.07 22.05 1.80
N THR A 434 5.01 21.26 2.00
CA THR A 434 3.68 21.53 1.42
C THR A 434 2.71 22.18 2.40
N GLY A 435 3.17 22.57 3.60
CA GLY A 435 2.30 23.12 4.64
C GLY A 435 1.14 22.19 5.02
N GLY A 436 1.36 20.87 4.95
CA GLY A 436 0.36 19.85 5.27
C GLY A 436 -0.56 19.41 4.12
N ARG A 437 -0.53 20.06 2.96
CA ARG A 437 -1.39 19.70 1.82
C ARG A 437 -1.15 18.27 1.32
N SER A 438 0.09 17.77 1.38
CA SER A 438 0.41 16.38 1.02
C SER A 438 -0.26 15.34 1.93
N LEU A 439 -0.48 15.66 3.21
CA LEU A 439 -1.20 14.79 4.14
C LEU A 439 -2.70 14.82 3.85
N SER A 440 -3.30 15.99 3.62
CA SER A 440 -4.71 16.08 3.23
C SER A 440 -5.00 15.29 1.94
N ALA A 441 -4.11 15.40 0.94
CA ALA A 441 -4.20 14.61 -0.29
C ALA A 441 -4.03 13.11 -0.03
N ASN A 442 -3.13 12.72 0.89
CA ASN A 442 -2.91 11.33 1.28
C ASN A 442 -4.16 10.71 1.98
N ILE A 443 -4.85 11.49 2.80
CA ILE A 443 -6.12 11.09 3.42
C ILE A 443 -7.20 10.89 2.34
N ALA A 444 -7.34 11.85 1.41
CA ALA A 444 -8.34 11.76 0.35
C ALA A 444 -8.12 10.55 -0.58
N LEU A 445 -6.87 10.26 -0.97
CA LEU A 445 -6.58 9.10 -1.81
C LEU A 445 -6.81 7.78 -1.07
N VAL A 446 -6.50 7.66 0.23
CA VAL A 446 -6.70 6.39 0.94
C VAL A 446 -8.18 6.09 1.14
N LEU A 447 -9.01 7.11 1.38
CA LEU A 447 -10.47 6.96 1.43
C LEU A 447 -11.04 6.55 0.06
N SER A 448 -10.57 7.16 -1.02
CA SER A 448 -10.93 6.76 -2.40
C SER A 448 -10.56 5.30 -2.69
N ASN A 449 -9.38 4.86 -2.25
CA ASN A 449 -8.91 3.49 -2.42
C ASN A 449 -9.74 2.50 -1.60
N ALA A 450 -10.06 2.85 -0.36
CA ALA A 450 -10.91 2.04 0.53
C ALA A 450 -12.30 1.81 -0.08
N ARG A 451 -12.90 2.86 -0.66
CA ARG A 451 -14.17 2.79 -1.37
C ARG A 451 -14.13 1.81 -2.55
N LEU A 452 -13.12 1.93 -3.42
CA LEU A 452 -12.98 1.03 -4.56
C LEU A 452 -12.69 -0.41 -4.11
N ALA A 453 -11.88 -0.59 -3.08
CA ALA A 453 -11.58 -1.90 -2.51
C ALA A 453 -12.84 -2.58 -1.94
N ALA A 454 -13.70 -1.85 -1.24
CA ALA A 454 -14.98 -2.36 -0.75
C ALA A 454 -15.87 -2.85 -1.91
N ALA A 455 -15.95 -2.08 -2.99
CA ALA A 455 -16.70 -2.49 -4.19
C ALA A 455 -16.13 -3.77 -4.84
N ILE A 456 -14.80 -3.88 -4.97
CA ILE A 456 -14.16 -5.09 -5.52
C ILE A 456 -14.38 -6.29 -4.60
N ALA A 457 -14.28 -6.09 -3.28
CA ALA A 457 -14.52 -7.16 -2.29
C ALA A 457 -15.96 -7.67 -2.36
N ALA A 458 -16.94 -6.77 -2.51
CA ALA A 458 -18.35 -7.13 -2.69
C ALA A 458 -18.57 -7.96 -3.96
N GLU A 459 -17.98 -7.56 -5.09
CA GLU A 459 -18.05 -8.34 -6.33
C GLU A 459 -17.41 -9.74 -6.17
N LEU A 460 -16.25 -9.82 -5.51
CA LEU A 460 -15.60 -11.11 -5.22
C LEU A 460 -16.42 -12.01 -4.29
N ALA A 461 -17.13 -11.43 -3.32
CA ALA A 461 -18.00 -12.16 -2.42
C ALA A 461 -19.23 -12.72 -3.16
N ARG A 462 -19.80 -11.99 -4.11
CA ARG A 462 -20.91 -12.46 -4.96
C ARG A 462 -20.53 -13.59 -5.92
N MET A 463 -19.24 -13.76 -6.19
CA MET A 463 -18.69 -14.81 -7.07
C MET A 463 -18.29 -16.10 -6.31
N ARG A 464 -18.42 -16.13 -4.98
CA ARG A 464 -18.21 -17.33 -4.15
C ARG A 464 -19.49 -18.15 -4.13
#